data_AF-A0A2T0T692-F1
#
_entry.id   AF-A0A2T0T692-F1
#
_cell.length_a   1.000
_cell.length_b   1.000
_cell.length_c   1.000
_cell.angle_alpha   90.00
_cell.angle_beta   90.00
_cell.angle_gamma   90.00
#
_symmetry.space_group_name_H-M   'P 1'
#
loop_
_entity.id
_entity.type
_entity.pdbx_description
1 polymer ?
#
loop_
_entity_poly.entity_id
_entity_poly.type
_entity_poly.pdbx_seq_one_letter_code
_entity_poly.pdbx_strand_id
1 'polypeptide(L)'
;MLLVRRGRWAVGVFTGSDLVVSKVDTRLVQGRSAAGGWSQQRFARRRANQADAVVSAAADTAARVLLPHAAQVVAVVTGGDRGMVDDVLADPRLAPLAALRRDPALEVGEPTREVLLGTPAQFRAVQVHVVEPGDRS
;
A
#
# COMPACT_ATOMS: atom_id res chain seq x y z
N MET A 1 0.76 -7.48 -0.25
CA MET A 1 1.49 -6.42 0.46
C MET A 1 1.09 -5.05 -0.06
N LEU A 2 0.96 -4.09 0.86
CA LEU A 2 0.64 -2.69 0.58
C LEU A 2 1.59 -1.76 1.35
N LEU A 3 2.37 -0.96 0.63
CA LEU A 3 3.28 0.04 1.20
C LEU A 3 2.86 1.43 0.75
N VAL A 4 2.68 2.36 1.69
CA VAL A 4 2.21 3.72 1.38
C VAL A 4 3.01 4.75 2.16
N ARG A 5 3.52 5.77 1.46
CA ARG A 5 4.14 6.97 2.04
C ARG A 5 3.62 8.20 1.30
N ARG A 6 3.96 9.39 1.78
CA ARG A 6 3.62 10.64 1.08
C ARG A 6 4.18 10.62 -0.34
N GLY A 7 3.31 10.67 -1.33
CA GLY A 7 3.67 10.79 -2.75
C GLY A 7 4.14 9.51 -3.44
N ARG A 8 4.17 8.35 -2.77
CA ARG A 8 4.61 7.08 -3.37
C ARG A 8 3.93 5.90 -2.69
N TRP A 9 3.60 4.88 -3.48
CA TRP A 9 3.04 3.63 -2.97
C TRP A 9 3.52 2.44 -3.80
N ALA A 10 3.48 1.28 -3.18
CA ALA A 10 3.87 0.02 -3.78
C ALA A 10 2.88 -1.07 -3.35
N VAL A 11 2.40 -1.85 -4.31
CA VAL A 11 1.49 -2.97 -4.08
C VAL A 11 2.08 -4.21 -4.73
N GLY A 12 2.01 -5.35 -4.07
CA GLY A 12 2.44 -6.60 -4.65
C GLY A 12 1.76 -7.83 -4.05
N VAL A 13 1.63 -8.87 -4.87
CA VAL A 13 1.19 -10.20 -4.46
C VAL A 13 2.41 -11.12 -4.49
N PHE A 14 2.55 -11.91 -3.43
CA PHE A 14 3.65 -12.87 -3.28
C PHE A 14 3.08 -14.26 -3.10
N THR A 15 3.76 -15.24 -3.69
CA THR A 15 3.59 -16.66 -3.38
C THR A 15 4.91 -17.15 -2.79
N GLY A 16 4.93 -17.41 -1.49
CA GLY A 16 6.20 -17.64 -0.78
C GLY A 16 7.13 -16.43 -0.87
N SER A 17 8.30 -16.60 -1.48
CA SER A 17 9.26 -15.52 -1.75
C SER A 17 9.06 -14.82 -3.08
N ASP A 18 8.21 -15.37 -3.95
CA ASP A 18 8.17 -14.99 -5.35
C ASP A 18 7.13 -13.89 -5.57
N LEU A 19 7.57 -12.77 -6.16
CA LEU A 19 6.71 -11.65 -6.49
C LEU A 19 5.94 -11.94 -7.77
N VAL A 20 4.67 -12.30 -7.65
CA VAL A 20 3.79 -12.69 -8.75
C VAL A 20 3.37 -11.49 -9.58
N VAL A 21 2.89 -10.44 -8.91
CA VAL A 21 2.51 -9.18 -9.55
C VAL A 21 2.83 -8.03 -8.63
N SER A 22 3.28 -6.92 -9.20
CA SER A 22 3.48 -5.69 -8.45
C SER A 22 3.19 -4.46 -9.28
N LYS A 23 2.86 -3.39 -8.58
CA LYS A 23 2.82 -2.05 -9.13
C LYS A 23 3.40 -1.08 -8.12
N VAL A 24 4.29 -0.23 -8.60
CA VAL A 24 4.83 0.91 -7.85
C VAL A 24 4.52 2.15 -8.64
N ASP A 25 3.96 3.15 -7.98
CA ASP A 25 3.66 4.44 -8.59
C ASP A 25 4.00 5.57 -7.62
N THR A 26 4.11 6.77 -8.20
CA THR A 26 4.28 8.00 -7.46
C THR A 26 3.24 9.01 -7.87
N ARG A 27 2.98 9.94 -6.98
CA ARG A 27 2.27 11.17 -7.28
C ARG A 27 3.12 12.32 -6.77
N LEU A 28 3.58 13.16 -7.69
CA LEU A 28 4.36 14.34 -7.35
C LEU A 28 3.54 15.22 -6.40
N VAL A 29 4.00 15.32 -5.16
CA VAL A 29 3.48 16.26 -4.18
C VAL A 29 4.15 17.59 -4.49
N GLN A 30 3.58 18.35 -5.44
CA GLN A 30 4.09 19.68 -5.81
C GLN A 30 4.14 20.59 -4.56
N GLY A 31 5.35 20.78 -4.03
CA GLY A 31 5.66 21.77 -3.02
C GLY A 31 6.16 23.05 -3.67
N ARG A 32 5.28 24.05 -3.84
CA ARG A 32 5.72 25.46 -3.82
C ARG A 32 4.58 26.44 -3.60
N SER A 33 4.64 27.15 -2.49
CA SER A 33 4.49 28.62 -2.48
C SER A 33 5.23 29.14 -1.25
N ALA A 34 6.36 29.81 -1.48
CA ALA A 34 7.00 30.67 -0.52
C ALA A 34 6.21 31.98 -0.42
N ALA A 35 5.68 32.30 0.75
CA ALA A 35 5.36 33.65 1.25
C ALA A 35 4.70 33.49 2.63
N GLY A 36 5.22 34.20 3.63
CA GLY A 36 4.80 34.12 5.02
C GLY A 36 3.42 34.70 5.29
N GLY A 37 2.97 34.48 6.54
CA GLY A 37 1.81 35.14 7.16
C GLY A 37 0.45 34.71 6.59
N TRP A 38 -0.44 34.17 7.41
CA TRP A 38 -1.81 33.77 7.02
C TRP A 38 -1.93 32.59 6.02
N SER A 39 -0.93 31.69 5.95
CA SER A 39 -0.97 30.51 5.05
C SER A 39 -1.15 29.15 5.75
N GLN A 40 -1.07 29.07 7.09
CA GLN A 40 -1.05 27.78 7.82
C GLN A 40 -2.37 26.97 7.73
N GLN A 41 -3.55 27.62 7.82
CA GLN A 41 -4.86 26.95 7.69
C GLN A 41 -5.10 26.43 6.27
N ARG A 42 -4.65 27.17 5.25
CA ARG A 42 -4.73 26.76 3.84
C ARG A 42 -3.69 25.68 3.49
N PHE A 43 -2.54 25.68 4.16
CA PHE A 43 -1.51 24.64 4.04
C PHE A 43 -1.97 23.30 4.62
N ALA A 44 -2.64 23.30 5.78
CA ALA A 44 -3.21 22.09 6.37
C ALA A 44 -4.23 21.42 5.43
N ARG A 45 -5.15 22.22 4.86
CA ARG A 45 -6.18 21.72 3.94
C ARG A 45 -5.59 21.22 2.61
N ARG A 46 -4.55 21.87 2.07
CA ARG A 46 -3.84 21.37 0.88
C ARG A 46 -3.05 20.09 1.16
N ARG A 47 -2.43 19.96 2.34
CA ARG A 47 -1.73 18.73 2.76
C ARG A 47 -2.69 17.56 2.95
N ALA A 48 -3.91 17.82 3.42
CA ALA A 48 -4.99 16.84 3.46
C ALA A 48 -5.37 16.42 2.03
N ASN A 49 -5.74 17.36 1.16
CA ASN A 49 -6.09 17.05 -0.23
C ASN A 49 -5.01 16.28 -1.01
N GLN A 50 -3.73 16.53 -0.73
CA GLN A 50 -2.62 15.79 -1.34
C GLN A 50 -2.45 14.38 -0.76
N ALA A 51 -2.64 14.21 0.55
CA ALA A 51 -2.67 12.91 1.18
C ALA A 51 -3.85 12.09 0.63
N ASP A 52 -5.03 12.69 0.54
CA ASP A 52 -6.24 12.07 -0.01
C ASP A 52 -6.03 11.62 -1.46
N ALA A 53 -5.35 12.44 -2.28
CA ALA A 53 -5.05 12.11 -3.67
C ALA A 53 -4.04 10.95 -3.82
N VAL A 54 -3.14 10.75 -2.85
CA VAL A 54 -2.24 9.60 -2.78
C VAL A 54 -2.99 8.37 -2.29
N VAL A 55 -3.80 8.51 -1.23
CA VAL A 55 -4.65 7.44 -0.68
C VAL A 55 -5.58 6.89 -1.75
N SER A 56 -6.33 7.76 -2.44
CA SER A 56 -7.24 7.34 -3.51
C SER A 56 -6.51 6.61 -4.64
N ALA A 57 -5.36 7.14 -5.09
CA ALA A 57 -4.56 6.48 -6.13
C ALA A 57 -3.98 5.14 -5.68
N ALA A 58 -3.55 5.05 -4.41
CA ALA A 58 -3.06 3.81 -3.82
C ALA A 58 -4.17 2.77 -3.65
N ALA A 59 -5.38 3.18 -3.23
CA ALA A 59 -6.55 2.31 -3.14
C ALA A 59 -6.96 1.77 -4.52
N ASP A 60 -6.94 2.62 -5.55
CA ASP A 60 -7.19 2.17 -6.94
C ASP A 60 -6.13 1.18 -7.43
N THR A 61 -4.85 1.43 -7.17
CA THR A 61 -3.79 0.47 -7.50
C THR A 61 -3.93 -0.82 -6.70
N ALA A 62 -4.25 -0.74 -5.41
CA ALA A 62 -4.47 -1.91 -4.56
C ALA A 62 -5.66 -2.74 -5.04
N ALA A 63 -6.77 -2.11 -5.41
CA ALA A 63 -7.93 -2.79 -5.95
C ALA A 63 -7.58 -3.54 -7.26
N ARG A 64 -6.89 -2.86 -8.19
CA ARG A 64 -6.47 -3.47 -9.46
C ARG A 64 -5.50 -4.64 -9.28
N VAL A 65 -4.57 -4.55 -8.34
CA VAL A 65 -3.50 -5.55 -8.17
C VAL A 65 -3.92 -6.69 -7.23
N LEU A 66 -4.68 -6.42 -6.17
CA LEU A 66 -4.97 -7.40 -5.13
C LEU A 66 -6.31 -8.12 -5.35
N LEU A 67 -7.35 -7.45 -5.86
CA LEU A 67 -8.68 -8.07 -6.00
C LEU A 67 -8.72 -9.28 -6.93
N PRO A 68 -8.00 -9.30 -8.07
CA PRO A 68 -7.92 -10.51 -8.90
C PRO A 68 -7.38 -11.73 -8.16
N HIS A 69 -6.64 -11.53 -7.07
CA HIS A 69 -6.05 -12.58 -6.24
C HIS A 69 -6.73 -12.74 -4.88
N ALA A 70 -7.80 -11.99 -4.58
CA ALA A 70 -8.35 -11.89 -3.22
C ALA A 70 -8.75 -13.25 -2.62
N ALA A 71 -9.22 -14.19 -3.43
CA ALA A 71 -9.58 -15.54 -2.98
C ALA A 71 -8.38 -16.39 -2.54
N GLN A 72 -7.17 -16.06 -2.98
CA GLN A 72 -5.91 -16.78 -2.69
C GLN A 72 -5.06 -16.05 -1.64
N VAL A 73 -5.36 -14.78 -1.38
CA VAL A 73 -4.66 -13.99 -0.36
C VAL A 73 -5.09 -14.47 1.02
N VAL A 74 -4.13 -14.89 1.84
CA VAL A 74 -4.38 -15.32 3.23
C VAL A 74 -3.91 -14.29 4.26
N ALA A 75 -3.14 -13.30 3.82
CA ALA A 75 -2.60 -12.24 4.67
C ALA A 75 -2.27 -10.99 3.85
N VAL A 76 -2.51 -9.83 4.44
CA VAL A 76 -2.06 -8.54 3.91
C VAL A 76 -1.03 -7.97 4.87
N VAL A 77 0.22 -7.91 4.43
CA VAL A 77 1.23 -7.16 5.16
C VAL A 77 1.27 -5.73 4.65
N THR A 78 1.31 -4.79 5.59
CA THR A 78 1.32 -3.36 5.33
C THR A 78 2.63 -2.72 5.77
N GLY A 79 2.96 -1.55 5.24
CA GLY A 79 4.10 -0.77 5.72
C GLY A 79 4.05 0.69 5.29
N GLY A 80 4.84 1.52 5.97
CA GLY A 80 4.95 2.94 5.67
C GLY A 80 4.17 3.82 6.65
N ASP A 81 3.41 4.80 6.16
CA ASP A 81 2.60 5.70 6.97
C ASP A 81 1.30 5.00 7.39
N ARG A 82 1.14 4.80 8.71
CA ARG A 82 0.02 4.04 9.27
C ARG A 82 -1.34 4.67 8.94
N GLY A 83 -1.46 6.00 9.04
CA GLY A 83 -2.73 6.69 8.76
C GLY A 83 -3.11 6.54 7.28
N MET A 84 -2.14 6.73 6.38
CA MET A 84 -2.40 6.54 4.95
C MET A 84 -2.72 5.09 4.58
N VAL A 85 -2.11 4.10 5.25
CA VAL A 85 -2.46 2.69 5.08
C VAL A 85 -3.87 2.42 5.56
N ASP A 86 -4.25 2.94 6.74
CA ASP A 86 -5.59 2.80 7.30
C ASP A 86 -6.64 3.41 6.34
N ASP A 87 -6.38 4.61 5.81
CA ASP A 87 -7.27 5.27 4.86
C ASP A 87 -7.40 4.51 3.53
N VAL A 88 -6.32 3.87 3.05
CA VAL A 88 -6.38 3.02 1.85
C VAL A 88 -7.22 1.77 2.13
N LEU A 89 -7.01 1.09 3.26
CA LEU A 89 -7.75 -0.12 3.62
C LEU A 89 -9.20 0.15 4.01
N ALA A 90 -9.56 1.41 4.30
CA ALA A 90 -10.94 1.84 4.51
C ALA A 90 -11.77 1.88 3.21
N ASP A 91 -11.16 1.75 2.03
CA ASP A 91 -11.89 1.63 0.77
C ASP A 91 -12.79 0.37 0.79
N PRO A 92 -14.11 0.49 0.57
CA PRO A 92 -15.03 -0.65 0.64
C PRO A 92 -14.68 -1.81 -0.28
N ARG A 93 -14.03 -1.56 -1.42
CA ARG A 93 -13.59 -2.60 -2.35
C ARG A 93 -12.54 -3.52 -1.71
N LEU A 94 -11.76 -2.99 -0.78
CA LEU A 94 -10.66 -3.68 -0.11
C LEU A 94 -11.08 -4.33 1.22
N ALA A 95 -12.34 -4.22 1.64
CA ALA A 95 -12.82 -4.76 2.91
C ALA A 95 -12.46 -6.25 3.15
N PRO A 96 -12.56 -7.17 2.16
CA PRO A 96 -12.14 -8.56 2.36
C PRO A 96 -10.64 -8.71 2.66
N LEU A 97 -9.81 -7.83 2.11
CA LEU A 97 -8.37 -7.83 2.27
C LEU A 97 -7.93 -7.12 3.56
N ALA A 98 -8.65 -6.07 3.97
CA ALA A 98 -8.40 -5.35 5.22
C ALA A 98 -8.53 -6.28 6.44
N ALA A 99 -9.49 -7.22 6.42
CA ALA A 99 -9.67 -8.23 7.46
C ALA A 99 -8.48 -9.20 7.58
N LEU A 100 -7.66 -9.32 6.54
CA LEU A 100 -6.48 -10.19 6.49
C LEU A 100 -5.19 -9.45 6.88
N ARG A 101 -5.28 -8.18 7.30
CA ARG A 101 -4.13 -7.39 7.69
C ARG A 101 -3.35 -8.06 8.83
N ARG A 102 -2.03 -8.09 8.70
CA ARG A 102 -1.11 -8.55 9.74
C ARG A 102 -0.29 -7.39 10.28
N ASP A 103 -0.21 -7.32 11.60
CA ASP A 103 0.68 -6.44 12.34
C ASP A 103 1.90 -7.23 12.87
N PRO A 104 3.03 -6.56 13.16
CA PRO A 104 3.26 -5.13 12.97
C PRO A 104 3.42 -4.75 11.50
N ALA A 105 3.00 -3.53 11.16
CA ALA A 105 3.32 -2.95 9.87
C ALA A 105 4.84 -2.80 9.72
N LEU A 106 5.36 -3.06 8.53
CA LEU A 106 6.78 -2.94 8.26
C LEU A 106 7.24 -1.48 8.29
N GLU A 107 8.35 -1.25 8.96
CA GLU A 107 9.12 -0.02 8.82
C GLU A 107 9.87 -0.06 7.48
N VAL A 108 9.23 0.49 6.45
CA VAL A 108 9.83 0.63 5.12
C VAL A 108 10.23 2.08 4.88
N GLY A 109 11.37 2.31 4.23
CA GLY A 109 11.79 3.64 3.76
C GLY A 109 10.88 4.16 2.64
N GLU A 110 11.45 4.42 1.47
CA GLU A 110 10.65 4.74 0.28
C GLU A 110 9.98 3.49 -0.33
N PRO A 111 8.68 3.52 -0.70
CA PRO A 111 8.00 2.38 -1.31
C PRO A 111 8.49 2.12 -2.75
N THR A 112 9.61 1.43 -2.91
CA THR A 112 10.19 1.08 -4.21
C THR A 112 9.97 -0.39 -4.56
N ARG A 113 10.20 -0.75 -5.83
CA ARG A 113 10.16 -2.16 -6.25
C ARG A 113 11.25 -2.98 -5.57
N GLU A 114 12.41 -2.38 -5.32
CA GLU A 114 13.51 -3.02 -4.59
C GLU A 114 13.11 -3.33 -3.13
N VAL A 115 12.44 -2.38 -2.46
CA VAL A 115 11.87 -2.61 -1.13
C VAL A 115 10.80 -3.71 -1.18
N LEU A 116 9.98 -3.77 -2.23
CA LEU A 116 9.06 -4.90 -2.42
C LEU A 116 9.80 -6.24 -2.54
N LEU A 117 10.89 -6.30 -3.29
CA LEU A 117 11.64 -7.54 -3.50
C LEU A 117 12.45 -7.97 -2.28
N GLY A 118 12.91 -7.03 -1.44
CA GLY A 118 13.68 -7.33 -0.23
C GLY A 118 12.83 -7.70 0.99
N THR A 119 11.53 -7.38 0.98
CA THR A 119 10.64 -7.59 2.13
C THR A 119 10.25 -9.05 2.41
N PRO A 120 10.19 -9.99 1.44
CA PRO A 120 10.07 -11.43 1.71
C PRO A 120 11.04 -12.00 2.74
N ALA A 121 12.28 -11.48 2.79
CA ALA A 121 13.24 -11.90 3.81
C ALA A 121 12.82 -11.49 5.24
N GLN A 122 12.11 -10.37 5.38
CA GLN A 122 11.53 -9.90 6.64
C GLN A 122 10.21 -10.64 6.97
N PHE A 123 9.49 -11.14 5.96
CA PHE A 123 8.25 -11.92 6.13
C PHE A 123 8.44 -13.34 6.62
N ARG A 124 9.66 -13.90 6.62
CA ARG A 124 9.88 -15.29 7.10
C ARG A 124 9.55 -15.53 8.58
N ALA A 125 9.20 -14.49 9.36
CA ALA A 125 8.61 -14.62 10.69
C ALA A 125 7.07 -14.75 10.70
N VAL A 126 6.38 -14.51 9.57
CA VAL A 126 4.92 -14.59 9.41
C VAL A 126 4.62 -15.29 8.08
N GLN A 127 4.55 -16.62 8.11
CA GLN A 127 4.29 -17.44 6.93
C GLN A 127 2.95 -17.07 6.26
N VAL A 128 3.01 -16.51 5.05
CA VAL A 128 1.85 -16.36 4.16
C VAL A 128 1.78 -17.63 3.31
N HIS A 129 1.03 -18.62 3.77
CA HIS A 129 0.76 -19.84 3.00
C HIS A 129 -0.29 -19.55 1.92
N VAL A 130 0.15 -19.38 0.67
CA VAL A 130 -0.75 -19.38 -0.47
C VAL A 130 -1.11 -20.83 -0.78
N VAL A 131 -2.41 -21.14 -0.81
CA VAL A 131 -2.91 -22.39 -1.37
C VAL A 131 -3.09 -22.16 -2.87
N GLU A 132 -2.45 -22.98 -3.70
CA GLU A 132 -2.60 -22.90 -5.15
C GLU A 132 -4.09 -22.97 -5.52
N PRO A 133 -4.59 -22.10 -6.42
CA PRO A 133 -5.92 -22.27 -6.95
C PRO A 133 -5.92 -23.57 -7.78
N GLY A 134 -6.65 -24.57 -7.29
CA GLY A 134 -6.79 -25.86 -7.96
C GLY A 134 -7.12 -25.67 -9.43
N ASP A 135 -6.29 -26.32 -10.25
CA ASP A 135 -6.39 -26.45 -11.70
C ASP A 135 -7.84 -26.73 -12.10
N ARG A 136 -8.49 -25.78 -12.78
CA ARG A 136 -9.82 -26.00 -13.33
C ARG A 136 -9.65 -26.54 -14.75
N SER A 137 -9.85 -27.86 -14.82
CA SER A 137 -10.10 -28.72 -15.99
C SER A 137 -10.90 -28.05 -17.11
#